data_AF-A0A653JP22-F1
#
_entry.id   AF-A0A653JP22-F1
#
_cell.length_a   1.000
_cell.length_b   1.000
_cell.length_c   1.000
_cell.angle_alpha   90.00
_cell.angle_beta   90.00
_cell.angle_gamma   90.00
#
_symmetry.space_group_name_H-M   'P 1'
#
loop_
_entity.id
_entity.type
_entity.pdbx_description
1 polymer ?
#
loop_
_entity_poly.entity_id
_entity_poly.type
_entity_poly.pdbx_seq_one_letter_code
_entity_poly.pdbx_strand_id
1 'polypeptide(L)'
;MVVQTGVELMQSRWGSMENLRTHNELGDQDLLSAPDYTVFEDDDAAVEAPPPISQDERRMHVRAYNFWASLLGERHFPNVEDLSPESDDDFGPNSVLLDFTNGIENPAIQFLGRALREECKIDASITAVADVPARSLLSRITDHYLQIIANQAPIGFEAEFVNHAGITIMYRGILLPFSTDDDTIDFIYGVINWKEVAADTVQREIEGEVSEAMLSAPERKVAGPVWEDGPNATGREDQAATSPLELTPAFAIIPQQDEAQSPDQPAEDASLADWLAAARNSADHAAHNEQRSRAALYAAISNAYDFYLMTEMFPDDYQMLLEDCGLVVQERAPMTPIVKLVFGTGYDKTRLTEYAAVLKYAKRNAIAKGALADLLGQHEGGLKAIVQAERAAGRTSGLLNKLRSAGEDMLVKLRAAPSRQLQDIDPGDSEFVVLVARKGSDGELSIVGPVRGNDKLTSQALKHTEI
;
A
#
# COMPACT_ATOMS: atom_id res chain seq x y z
N MET A 1 45.98 -12.57 7.06
CA MET A 1 45.15 -13.72 6.63
C MET A 1 44.17 -14.00 7.75
N VAL A 2 42.88 -13.67 7.51
CA VAL A 2 41.64 -14.25 8.10
C VAL A 2 41.53 -14.16 9.63
N VAL A 3 40.74 -13.28 10.29
CA VAL A 3 39.29 -12.96 10.22
C VAL A 3 38.37 -14.17 10.31
N GLN A 4 38.02 -14.59 11.54
CA GLN A 4 36.69 -15.10 11.92
C GLN A 4 36.72 -15.58 13.38
N THR A 5 35.88 -14.99 14.23
CA THR A 5 35.05 -15.63 15.28
C THR A 5 34.68 -14.59 16.35
N GLY A 6 33.55 -13.92 16.12
CA GLY A 6 32.98 -12.93 17.06
C GLY A 6 31.46 -12.81 16.96
N VAL A 7 30.77 -13.85 16.47
CA VAL A 7 29.31 -13.86 16.27
C VAL A 7 28.61 -14.94 17.12
N GLU A 8 29.34 -15.76 17.88
CA GLU A 8 28.76 -16.88 18.64
C GLU A 8 28.43 -16.59 20.12
N LEU A 9 28.58 -15.34 20.58
CA LEU A 9 28.36 -14.97 22.00
C LEU A 9 27.07 -14.18 22.28
N MET A 10 26.23 -13.91 21.28
CA MET A 10 24.96 -13.17 21.48
C MET A 10 23.69 -14.01 21.31
N GLN A 11 23.77 -15.27 20.84
CA GLN A 11 22.60 -16.16 20.72
C GLN A 11 22.32 -17.02 21.97
N SER A 12 23.16 -16.96 23.00
CA SER A 12 23.05 -17.81 24.20
C SER A 12 22.41 -17.13 25.42
N ARG A 13 21.78 -15.96 25.27
CA ARG A 13 21.23 -15.17 26.39
C ARG A 13 19.73 -14.91 26.39
N TRP A 14 18.97 -15.51 25.46
CA TRP A 14 17.49 -15.47 25.43
C TRP A 14 16.88 -16.88 25.40
N GLY A 15 17.34 -17.73 26.34
CA GLY A 15 16.84 -19.09 26.54
C GLY A 15 16.79 -19.45 28.02
N SER A 16 15.89 -18.83 28.79
CA SER A 16 15.36 -19.36 30.06
C SER A 16 14.39 -18.38 30.70
N MET A 17 13.10 -18.63 30.56
CA MET A 17 12.10 -18.24 31.57
C MET A 17 10.85 -19.12 31.43
N GLU A 18 11.10 -20.43 31.49
CA GLU A 18 10.06 -21.43 31.71
C GLU A 18 10.21 -21.95 33.15
N ASN A 19 9.15 -21.74 33.94
CA ASN A 19 8.86 -22.23 35.31
C ASN A 19 8.64 -21.14 36.37
N LEU A 20 7.45 -20.54 36.33
CA LEU A 20 6.71 -20.20 37.56
C LEU A 20 5.39 -20.98 37.52
N ARG A 21 5.42 -22.20 38.09
CA ARG A 21 4.21 -22.91 38.51
C ARG A 21 3.75 -22.31 39.83
N THR A 22 2.51 -21.85 39.89
CA THR A 22 1.73 -21.88 41.13
C THR A 22 0.31 -22.30 40.79
N HIS A 23 -0.14 -23.35 41.46
CA HIS A 23 -1.51 -23.86 41.45
C HIS A 23 -2.54 -22.75 41.67
N ASN A 24 -3.62 -22.75 40.89
CA ASN A 24 -4.95 -22.92 41.47
C ASN A 24 -5.92 -23.48 40.41
N GLU A 25 -6.52 -24.61 40.74
CA GLU A 25 -7.71 -25.14 40.09
C GLU A 25 -8.87 -24.17 40.33
N LEU A 26 -9.72 -23.94 39.32
CA LEU A 26 -11.17 -23.67 39.41
C LEU A 26 -11.73 -23.26 38.03
N GLY A 27 -12.56 -24.13 37.46
CA GLY A 27 -13.82 -23.78 36.80
C GLY A 27 -13.82 -23.02 35.46
N ASP A 28 -14.22 -23.73 34.40
CA ASP A 28 -14.99 -23.16 33.29
C ASP A 28 -16.19 -22.36 33.83
N GLN A 29 -16.37 -21.12 33.37
CA GLN A 29 -17.67 -20.53 32.98
C GLN A 29 -17.50 -19.08 32.52
N ASP A 30 -18.09 -18.81 31.35
CA ASP A 30 -18.60 -17.52 30.85
C ASP A 30 -17.75 -16.25 31.04
N LEU A 31 -17.33 -15.64 29.92
CA LEU A 31 -17.35 -14.19 29.69
C LEU A 31 -17.02 -13.89 28.21
N LEU A 32 -17.98 -14.22 27.33
CA LEU A 32 -18.17 -13.49 26.07
C LEU A 32 -19.20 -12.38 26.35
N SER A 33 -18.72 -11.15 26.58
CA SER A 33 -19.50 -9.94 26.29
C SER A 33 -18.55 -8.75 26.23
N ALA A 34 -17.98 -8.50 25.05
CA ALA A 34 -17.40 -7.21 24.74
C ALA A 34 -18.49 -6.40 23.99
N PRO A 35 -18.78 -5.16 24.42
CA PRO A 35 -19.96 -4.42 23.99
C PRO A 35 -19.83 -3.82 22.59
N ASP A 36 -20.99 -3.75 21.95
CA ASP A 36 -21.32 -3.01 20.74
C ASP A 36 -21.09 -1.50 20.98
N TYR A 37 -20.09 -0.89 20.33
CA TYR A 37 -19.88 0.56 20.34
C TYR A 37 -19.89 1.11 18.90
N THR A 38 -21.04 1.68 18.56
CA THR A 38 -21.26 2.91 17.78
C THR A 38 -20.63 2.99 16.38
N VAL A 39 -21.42 2.57 15.39
CA VAL A 39 -21.38 3.10 14.02
C VAL A 39 -21.78 4.59 14.09
N PHE A 40 -20.86 5.49 13.81
CA PHE A 40 -21.22 6.86 13.44
C PHE A 40 -21.56 6.85 11.94
N GLU A 41 -22.73 7.40 11.60
CA GLU A 41 -23.07 7.78 10.23
C GLU A 41 -22.15 8.95 9.85
N ASP A 42 -21.15 8.72 9.01
CA ASP A 42 -20.32 9.79 8.45
C ASP A 42 -21.16 10.60 7.45
N ASP A 43 -21.41 11.85 7.81
CA ASP A 43 -21.96 12.90 6.96
C ASP A 43 -20.91 13.23 5.88
N ASP A 44 -21.21 12.81 4.65
CA ASP A 44 -20.35 12.82 3.47
C ASP A 44 -20.23 14.26 2.92
N ALA A 45 -19.48 15.12 3.62
CA ALA A 45 -19.02 16.38 3.10
C ALA A 45 -17.77 16.12 2.24
N ALA A 46 -17.95 16.06 0.92
CA ALA A 46 -16.90 15.92 -0.07
C ALA A 46 -15.84 17.03 0.09
N VAL A 47 -14.74 16.73 0.80
CA VAL A 47 -13.56 17.59 0.85
C VAL A 47 -12.69 17.24 -0.35
N GLU A 48 -12.58 18.21 -1.27
CA GLU A 48 -11.76 18.15 -2.47
C GLU A 48 -10.31 17.83 -2.12
N ALA A 49 -9.78 16.79 -2.76
CA ALA A 49 -8.53 16.18 -2.35
C ALA A 49 -7.34 16.93 -3.00
N PRO A 50 -6.32 17.32 -2.22
CA PRO A 50 -5.30 18.25 -2.70
C PRO A 50 -4.25 17.58 -3.63
N PRO A 51 -3.57 18.31 -4.53
CA PRO A 51 -2.79 17.77 -5.65
C PRO A 51 -1.43 17.14 -5.31
N PRO A 52 -0.87 16.30 -6.22
CA PRO A 52 0.25 15.42 -5.90
C PRO A 52 1.58 16.14 -5.59
N ILE A 53 2.21 15.62 -4.53
CA ILE A 53 3.49 16.03 -3.96
C ILE A 53 4.65 15.22 -4.59
N SER A 54 5.85 15.81 -4.68
CA SER A 54 7.01 15.24 -5.40
C SER A 54 7.69 14.06 -4.67
N GLN A 55 8.24 13.09 -5.41
CA GLN A 55 8.96 11.91 -4.89
C GLN A 55 10.18 12.25 -4.02
N ASP A 56 10.73 13.45 -4.15
CA ASP A 56 11.92 13.89 -3.41
C ASP A 56 11.63 14.10 -1.91
N GLU A 57 10.39 14.47 -1.58
CA GLU A 57 9.96 14.74 -0.20
C GLU A 57 9.89 13.44 0.62
N ARG A 58 9.43 12.34 -0.01
CA ARG A 58 9.42 11.00 0.61
C ARG A 58 10.83 10.46 0.82
N ARG A 59 11.77 10.79 -0.05
CA ARG A 59 13.18 10.41 0.12
C ARG A 59 13.83 11.16 1.28
N MET A 60 13.50 12.44 1.47
CA MET A 60 14.05 13.24 2.58
C MET A 60 13.73 12.64 3.96
N HIS A 61 12.51 12.16 4.18
CA HIS A 61 12.08 11.56 5.46
C HIS A 61 12.85 10.30 5.82
N VAL A 62 13.00 9.41 4.84
CA VAL A 62 13.74 8.16 5.02
C VAL A 62 15.21 8.46 5.26
N ARG A 63 15.79 9.45 4.56
CA ARG A 63 17.17 9.89 4.81
C ARG A 63 17.33 10.47 6.22
N ALA A 64 16.41 11.31 6.70
CA ALA A 64 16.45 11.86 8.05
C ALA A 64 16.32 10.78 9.14
N TYR A 65 15.46 9.77 8.94
CA TYR A 65 15.37 8.62 9.84
C TYR A 65 16.67 7.80 9.85
N ASN A 66 17.22 7.49 8.67
CA ASN A 66 18.47 6.75 8.57
C ASN A 66 19.64 7.50 9.20
N PHE A 67 19.68 8.82 9.06
CA PHE A 67 20.64 9.69 9.75
C PHE A 67 20.51 9.54 11.27
N TRP A 68 19.30 9.70 11.82
CA TRP A 68 19.06 9.51 13.25
C TRP A 68 19.43 8.11 13.74
N ALA A 69 19.03 7.06 13.02
CA ALA A 69 19.34 5.68 13.36
C ALA A 69 20.85 5.39 13.31
N SER A 70 21.60 6.09 12.46
CA SER A 70 23.06 5.98 12.41
C SER A 70 23.75 6.56 13.65
N LEU A 71 23.12 7.51 14.34
CA LEU A 71 23.63 8.13 15.56
C LEU A 71 23.29 7.34 16.84
N LEU A 72 22.45 6.30 16.73
CA LEU A 72 21.97 5.54 17.89
C LEU A 72 23.09 4.74 18.58
N GLY A 73 24.00 4.14 17.80
CA GLY A 73 25.06 3.27 18.33
C GLY A 73 24.49 2.12 19.19
N GLU A 74 24.87 2.07 20.47
CA GLU A 74 24.35 1.13 21.48
C GLU A 74 23.31 1.75 22.44
N ARG A 75 22.91 3.00 22.20
CA ARG A 75 21.97 3.77 23.02
C ARG A 75 20.51 3.54 22.59
N HIS A 76 19.55 3.90 23.45
CA HIS A 76 18.13 3.93 23.10
C HIS A 76 17.78 5.20 22.32
N PHE A 77 18.44 6.31 22.65
CA PHE A 77 18.31 7.59 21.96
C PHE A 77 19.70 8.16 21.62
N PRO A 78 19.87 8.80 20.45
CA PRO A 78 21.11 9.49 20.13
C PRO A 78 21.37 10.67 21.05
N ASN A 79 22.65 11.01 21.23
CA ASN A 79 23.04 12.23 21.94
C ASN A 79 22.77 13.46 21.08
N VAL A 80 22.24 14.52 21.67
CA VAL A 80 22.08 15.82 21.01
C VAL A 80 23.43 16.43 20.60
N GLU A 81 24.52 16.14 21.32
CA GLU A 81 25.86 16.68 20.99
C GLU A 81 26.41 16.15 19.65
N ASP A 82 25.91 15.00 19.18
CA ASP A 82 26.28 14.41 17.89
C ASP A 82 25.50 15.05 16.72
N LEU A 83 24.49 15.88 17.03
CA LEU A 83 23.66 16.58 16.05
C LEU A 83 24.25 17.98 15.79
N SER A 84 24.62 18.24 14.54
CA SER A 84 25.08 19.57 14.08
C SER A 84 24.17 20.09 12.97
N PRO A 85 23.02 20.68 13.31
CA PRO A 85 21.99 21.06 12.34
C PRO A 85 22.43 22.24 11.44
N GLU A 86 23.39 23.05 11.89
CA GLU A 86 23.95 24.18 11.12
C GLU A 86 24.87 23.75 9.98
N SER A 87 25.50 22.57 10.09
CA SER A 87 26.42 22.03 9.08
C SER A 87 25.77 21.04 8.12
N ASP A 88 24.50 20.72 8.36
CA ASP A 88 23.75 19.76 7.56
C ASP A 88 23.06 20.47 6.40
N ASP A 89 23.64 20.37 5.21
CA ASP A 89 23.08 20.97 3.99
C ASP A 89 21.82 20.23 3.49
N ASP A 90 21.63 18.96 3.88
CA ASP A 90 20.54 18.10 3.39
C ASP A 90 19.22 18.37 4.14
N PHE A 91 19.28 18.62 5.45
CA PHE A 91 18.08 18.84 6.28
C PHE A 91 18.07 20.17 7.04
N GLY A 92 19.24 20.75 7.34
CA GLY A 92 19.38 21.95 8.16
C GLY A 92 18.48 23.13 7.73
N PRO A 93 18.34 23.44 6.43
CA PRO A 93 17.46 24.52 5.99
C PRO A 93 15.98 24.36 6.34
N ASN A 94 15.51 23.11 6.46
CA ASN A 94 14.10 22.76 6.67
C ASN A 94 13.85 22.07 8.02
N SER A 95 14.76 22.22 8.97
CA SER A 95 14.67 21.55 10.27
C SER A 95 14.45 22.51 11.43
N VAL A 96 14.06 21.93 12.57
CA VAL A 96 13.87 22.62 13.85
C VAL A 96 14.41 21.74 14.97
N LEU A 97 15.06 22.33 15.95
CA LEU A 97 15.48 21.66 17.18
C LEU A 97 14.74 22.28 18.37
N LEU A 98 13.97 21.44 19.06
CA LEU A 98 13.20 21.81 20.25
C LEU A 98 13.92 21.29 21.49
N ASP A 99 14.05 22.16 22.50
CA ASP A 99 14.66 21.89 23.80
C ASP A 99 13.58 21.84 24.89
N PHE A 100 13.49 20.69 25.55
CA PHE A 100 12.52 20.38 26.60
C PHE A 100 13.11 20.41 28.01
N THR A 101 14.38 20.79 28.16
CA THR A 101 15.09 20.82 29.46
C THR A 101 14.36 21.70 30.49
N ASN A 102 13.67 22.74 30.03
CA ASN A 102 12.93 23.68 30.89
C ASN A 102 11.42 23.37 31.00
N GLY A 103 10.96 22.23 30.46
CA GLY A 103 9.58 21.76 30.58
C GLY A 103 8.91 21.46 29.24
N ILE A 104 7.90 20.59 29.30
CA ILE A 104 7.19 20.07 28.12
C ILE A 104 6.09 20.97 27.58
N GLU A 105 5.59 21.93 28.36
CA GLU A 105 4.42 22.74 27.97
C GLU A 105 4.76 23.84 26.96
N ASN A 106 5.97 24.41 27.05
CA ASN A 106 6.44 25.47 26.15
C ASN A 106 7.94 25.33 25.90
N PRO A 107 8.36 24.35 25.08
CA PRO A 107 9.77 24.11 24.81
C PRO A 107 10.41 25.28 24.06
N ALA A 108 11.72 25.45 24.27
CA ALA A 108 12.50 26.46 23.57
C ALA A 108 12.88 25.97 22.17
N ILE A 109 12.96 26.90 21.21
CA ILE A 109 13.44 26.61 19.85
C ILE A 109 14.93 26.94 19.82
N GLN A 110 15.78 25.91 19.90
CA GLN A 110 17.23 26.06 19.91
C GLN A 110 17.79 26.33 18.52
N PHE A 111 17.21 25.69 17.50
CA PHE A 111 17.59 25.88 16.10
C PHE A 111 16.35 25.93 15.22
N LEU A 112 16.37 26.81 14.23
CA LEU A 112 15.34 26.91 13.21
C LEU A 112 15.98 27.18 11.84
N GLY A 113 15.79 26.24 10.93
CA GLY A 113 16.30 26.28 9.57
C GLY A 113 15.83 27.51 8.79
N ARG A 114 16.67 28.00 7.88
CA ARG A 114 16.43 29.24 7.12
C ARG A 114 15.15 29.21 6.29
N ALA A 115 14.85 28.11 5.61
CA ALA A 115 13.69 28.03 4.72
C ALA A 115 12.40 27.94 5.54
N LEU A 116 12.43 27.20 6.66
CA LEU A 116 11.28 27.10 7.57
C LEU A 116 11.00 28.45 8.24
N ARG A 117 12.06 29.20 8.57
CA ARG A 117 11.98 30.56 9.12
C ARG A 117 11.37 31.55 8.12
N GLU A 118 11.82 31.51 6.87
CA GLU A 118 11.31 32.35 5.77
C GLU A 118 9.83 32.09 5.51
N GLU A 119 9.44 30.82 5.42
CA GLU A 119 8.05 30.42 5.16
C GLU A 119 7.10 30.84 6.30
N CYS A 120 7.53 30.60 7.55
CA CYS A 120 6.72 30.97 8.70
C CYS A 120 6.74 32.49 9.00
N LYS A 121 7.53 33.29 8.26
CA LYS A 121 7.78 34.71 8.50
C LYS A 121 8.20 35.01 9.94
N ILE A 122 9.07 34.15 10.47
CA ILE A 122 9.51 34.18 11.86
C ILE A 122 10.77 35.04 11.98
N ASP A 123 10.68 36.15 12.71
CA ASP A 123 11.85 36.96 13.07
C ASP A 123 12.73 36.25 14.12
N ALA A 124 13.96 36.75 14.31
CA ALA A 124 14.91 36.22 15.29
C ALA A 124 14.45 36.36 16.77
N SER A 125 13.31 37.01 17.02
CA SER A 125 12.72 37.20 18.34
C SER A 125 11.92 36.01 18.87
N ILE A 126 11.57 35.04 18.02
CA ILE A 126 10.81 33.84 18.42
C ILE A 126 11.79 32.84 19.02
N THR A 127 11.66 32.62 20.34
CA THR A 127 12.55 31.73 21.11
C THR A 127 11.83 30.52 21.71
N ALA A 128 10.50 30.52 21.75
CA ALA A 128 9.70 29.45 22.33
C ALA A 128 8.50 29.09 21.44
N VAL A 129 7.96 27.89 21.62
CA VAL A 129 6.80 27.40 20.85
C VAL A 129 5.56 28.28 21.01
N ALA A 130 5.36 28.91 22.17
CA ALA A 130 4.24 29.82 22.41
C ALA A 130 4.28 31.10 21.53
N ASP A 131 5.46 31.49 21.06
CA ASP A 131 5.64 32.67 20.20
C ASP A 131 5.40 32.34 18.71
N VAL A 132 5.15 31.07 18.39
CA VAL A 132 4.97 30.60 17.01
C VAL A 132 3.61 31.04 16.48
N PRO A 133 3.55 31.69 15.30
CA PRO A 133 2.29 32.09 14.70
C PRO A 133 1.33 30.91 14.51
N ALA A 134 0.07 31.08 14.90
CA ALA A 134 -0.98 30.11 14.61
C ALA A 134 -1.13 29.95 13.09
N ARG A 135 -1.37 28.71 12.64
CA ARG A 135 -1.46 28.34 11.20
C ARG A 135 -0.14 28.52 10.43
N SER A 136 0.99 28.32 11.10
CA SER A 136 2.30 28.15 10.46
C SER A 136 2.68 26.67 10.39
N LEU A 137 3.64 26.33 9.51
CA LEU A 137 4.25 24.99 9.47
C LEU A 137 4.83 24.59 10.82
N LEU A 138 5.49 25.52 11.50
CA LEU A 138 6.09 25.27 12.80
C LEU A 138 5.05 24.93 13.87
N SER A 139 3.91 25.61 13.89
CA SER A 139 2.78 25.27 14.78
C SER A 139 2.29 23.83 14.56
N ARG A 140 2.30 23.36 13.32
CA ARG A 140 1.90 21.98 12.99
C ARG A 140 2.90 20.95 13.50
N ILE A 141 4.19 21.21 13.33
CA ILE A 141 5.26 20.34 13.87
C ILE A 141 5.10 20.21 15.39
N THR A 142 4.83 21.33 16.06
CA THR A 142 4.72 21.35 17.51
C THR A 142 3.45 20.69 18.04
N ASP A 143 2.43 20.40 17.22
CA ASP A 143 1.23 19.68 17.67
C ASP A 143 1.54 18.20 18.04
N HIS A 144 2.64 17.65 17.53
CA HIS A 144 2.94 16.21 17.63
C HIS A 144 4.02 15.86 18.66
N TYR A 145 4.74 16.82 19.26
CA TYR A 145 5.85 16.49 20.15
C TYR A 145 5.42 15.73 21.42
N LEU A 146 4.21 15.99 21.93
CA LEU A 146 3.67 15.25 23.09
C LEU A 146 3.49 13.76 22.80
N GLN A 147 3.17 13.42 21.54
CA GLN A 147 2.99 12.03 21.13
C GLN A 147 4.34 11.29 21.09
N ILE A 148 5.43 11.99 20.77
CA ILE A 148 6.79 11.42 20.80
C ILE A 148 7.23 11.14 22.22
N ILE A 149 7.00 12.09 23.12
CA ILE A 149 7.33 11.91 24.53
C ILE A 149 6.56 10.72 25.12
N ALA A 150 5.29 10.56 24.74
CA ALA A 150 4.46 9.45 25.20
C ALA A 150 4.88 8.08 24.63
N ASN A 151 5.22 8.02 23.33
CA ASN A 151 5.52 6.76 22.65
C ASN A 151 7.01 6.39 22.66
N GLN A 152 7.88 7.33 23.05
CA GLN A 152 9.33 7.17 23.09
C GLN A 152 9.91 6.69 21.74
N ALA A 153 9.36 7.20 20.63
CA ALA A 153 9.71 6.75 19.29
C ALA A 153 9.64 7.89 18.26
N PRO A 154 10.41 7.82 17.17
CA PRO A 154 10.25 8.69 16.00
C PRO A 154 8.82 8.68 15.45
N ILE A 155 8.29 9.87 15.09
CA ILE A 155 6.97 10.00 14.49
C ILE A 155 7.07 10.76 13.16
N GLY A 156 6.61 10.11 12.09
CA GLY A 156 6.35 10.75 10.80
C GLY A 156 4.91 11.23 10.72
N PHE A 157 4.68 12.40 10.14
CA PHE A 157 3.35 12.96 9.91
C PHE A 157 3.29 13.64 8.54
N GLU A 158 2.09 13.62 7.95
CA GLU A 158 1.78 14.29 6.70
C GLU A 158 0.39 14.88 6.77
N ALA A 159 0.24 16.11 6.28
CA ALA A 159 -1.03 16.80 6.28
C ALA A 159 -1.03 17.96 5.28
N GLU A 160 -2.20 18.53 5.11
CA GLU A 160 -2.42 19.77 4.37
C GLU A 160 -2.97 20.84 5.31
N PHE A 161 -2.64 22.10 5.03
CA PHE A 161 -3.28 23.23 5.67
C PHE A 161 -3.28 24.42 4.73
N VAL A 162 -4.22 25.34 4.96
CA VAL A 162 -4.24 26.62 4.25
C VAL A 162 -3.46 27.64 5.06
N ASN A 163 -2.42 28.23 4.47
CA ASN A 163 -1.59 29.24 5.13
C ASN A 163 -2.33 30.59 5.24
N HIS A 164 -1.71 31.58 5.90
CA HIS A 164 -2.27 32.94 6.02
C HIS A 164 -2.48 33.65 4.68
N ALA A 165 -1.83 33.19 3.61
CA ALA A 165 -1.97 33.72 2.26
C ALA A 165 -3.10 33.04 1.45
N GLY A 166 -3.82 32.09 2.04
CA GLY A 166 -4.90 31.36 1.36
C GLY A 166 -4.40 30.27 0.40
N ILE A 167 -3.11 29.93 0.47
CA ILE A 167 -2.50 28.88 -0.35
C ILE A 167 -2.57 27.56 0.41
N THR A 168 -3.01 26.51 -0.26
CA THR A 168 -2.97 25.16 0.30
C THR A 168 -1.54 24.68 0.30
N ILE A 169 -0.97 24.50 1.49
CA ILE A 169 0.34 23.92 1.69
C ILE A 169 0.15 22.47 2.11
N MET A 170 0.81 21.58 1.39
CA MET A 170 1.00 20.23 1.88
C MET A 170 2.38 20.07 2.43
N TYR A 171 2.47 19.39 3.56
CA TYR A 171 3.74 19.17 4.22
C TYR A 171 3.85 17.76 4.74
N ARG A 172 5.10 17.32 4.82
CA ARG A 172 5.49 16.04 5.37
C ARG A 172 6.61 16.33 6.36
N GLY A 173 6.45 15.92 7.61
CA GLY A 173 7.50 16.01 8.63
C GLY A 173 7.84 14.68 9.28
N ILE A 174 9.05 14.59 9.83
CA ILE A 174 9.44 13.57 10.79
C ILE A 174 10.03 14.27 12.01
N LEU A 175 9.66 13.80 13.19
CA LEU A 175 10.20 14.25 14.46
C LEU A 175 10.94 13.09 15.13
N LEU A 176 12.13 13.40 15.62
CA LEU A 176 13.16 12.47 16.03
C LEU A 176 13.58 12.79 17.47
N PRO A 177 13.40 11.87 18.43
CA PRO A 177 13.76 12.11 19.83
C PRO A 177 15.26 11.97 20.06
N PHE A 178 15.80 12.84 20.92
CA PHE A 178 17.18 12.85 21.39
C PHE A 178 17.19 12.93 22.92
N SER A 179 18.21 12.34 23.53
CA SER A 179 18.37 12.31 24.98
C SER A 179 19.81 12.58 25.36
N THR A 180 20.03 13.36 26.40
CA THR A 180 21.39 13.54 26.95
C THR A 180 21.76 12.35 27.83
N ASP A 181 20.82 11.76 28.58
CA ASP A 181 21.06 10.71 29.59
C ASP A 181 20.65 9.28 29.18
N ASP A 182 20.11 9.09 27.97
CA ASP A 182 19.56 7.83 27.42
C ASP A 182 18.24 7.35 28.05
N ASP A 183 17.62 8.14 28.93
CA ASP A 183 16.37 7.76 29.62
C ASP A 183 15.26 8.79 29.39
N THR A 184 15.57 10.09 29.46
CA THR A 184 14.60 11.18 29.22
C THR A 184 14.80 11.86 27.87
N ILE A 185 13.70 12.12 27.16
CA ILE A 185 13.74 12.86 25.90
C ILE A 185 13.83 14.35 26.23
N ASP A 186 15.04 14.90 26.11
CA ASP A 186 15.34 16.30 26.40
C ASP A 186 15.28 17.17 25.14
N PHE A 187 15.46 16.55 23.96
CA PHE A 187 15.49 17.25 22.67
C PHE A 187 14.66 16.53 21.62
N ILE A 188 14.01 17.29 20.75
CA ILE A 188 13.35 16.73 19.56
C ILE A 188 13.81 17.49 18.33
N TYR A 189 14.35 16.75 17.37
CA TYR A 189 14.72 17.27 16.07
C TYR A 189 13.62 16.99 15.06
N GLY A 190 13.06 18.03 14.48
CA GLY A 190 12.03 17.95 13.43
C GLY A 190 12.61 18.30 12.08
N VAL A 191 12.33 17.50 11.07
CA VAL A 191 12.61 17.81 9.66
C VAL A 191 11.29 17.85 8.93
N ILE A 192 11.00 18.94 8.21
CA ILE A 192 9.77 19.10 7.45
C ILE A 192 10.09 19.45 6.00
N ASN A 193 9.26 19.00 5.07
CA ASN A 193 9.26 19.49 3.70
C ASN A 193 7.83 19.89 3.33
N TRP A 194 7.68 20.88 2.47
CA TRP A 194 6.38 21.37 2.07
C TRP A 194 6.35 21.78 0.60
N LYS A 195 5.16 21.67 0.03
CA LYS A 195 4.84 22.10 -1.33
C LYS A 195 3.60 22.96 -1.30
N GLU A 196 3.74 24.14 -1.88
CA GLU A 196 2.61 25.00 -2.18
C GLU A 196 1.83 24.43 -3.35
N VAL A 197 0.54 24.26 -3.12
CA VAL A 197 -0.43 24.00 -4.15
C VAL A 197 -1.08 25.33 -4.47
N ALA A 198 -0.79 25.85 -5.65
CA ALA A 198 -1.60 26.90 -6.22
C ALA A 198 -3.02 26.35 -6.39
N ALA A 199 -3.98 26.95 -5.70
CA ALA A 199 -5.39 26.74 -5.99
C ALA A 199 -5.62 27.14 -7.45
N ASP A 200 -6.41 26.34 -8.17
CA ASP A 200 -6.86 26.52 -9.56
C ASP A 200 -7.50 27.89 -9.90
N THR A 201 -7.51 28.84 -8.97
CA THR A 201 -7.98 30.20 -9.17
C THR A 201 -7.08 31.00 -10.10
N VAL A 202 -5.75 30.83 -10.05
CA VAL A 202 -4.83 31.55 -10.95
C VAL A 202 -4.92 31.00 -12.38
N GLN A 203 -5.15 29.70 -12.55
CA GLN A 203 -5.29 29.08 -13.86
C GLN A 203 -6.60 29.51 -14.55
N ARG A 204 -7.71 29.64 -13.80
CA ARG A 204 -8.97 30.18 -14.33
C ARG A 204 -8.93 31.67 -14.67
N GLU A 205 -8.17 32.47 -13.92
CA GLU A 205 -8.01 33.91 -14.20
C GLU A 205 -7.18 34.12 -15.48
N ILE A 206 -6.11 33.34 -15.66
CA ILE A 206 -5.29 33.33 -16.88
C ILE A 206 -6.06 32.75 -18.08
N GLU A 207 -6.79 31.64 -17.91
CA GLU A 207 -7.64 31.06 -18.96
C GLU A 207 -8.77 32.01 -19.37
N GLY A 208 -9.31 32.78 -18.43
CA GLY A 208 -10.28 33.85 -18.67
C GLY A 208 -9.72 34.98 -19.53
N GLU A 209 -8.56 35.53 -19.14
CA GLU A 209 -7.90 36.61 -19.90
C GLU A 209 -7.46 36.16 -21.31
N VAL A 210 -6.94 34.93 -21.45
CA VAL A 210 -6.53 34.36 -22.75
C VAL A 210 -7.74 34.12 -23.65
N SER A 211 -8.85 33.62 -23.10
CA SER A 211 -10.10 33.42 -23.85
C SER A 211 -10.71 34.74 -24.33
N GLU A 212 -10.69 35.78 -23.48
CA GLU A 212 -11.19 37.12 -23.82
C GLU A 212 -10.30 37.81 -24.88
N ALA A 213 -8.98 37.60 -24.83
CA ALA A 213 -8.04 38.06 -25.85
C ALA A 213 -8.21 37.33 -27.20
N MET A 214 -8.55 36.04 -27.19
CA MET A 214 -8.82 35.28 -28.41
C MET A 214 -10.13 35.70 -29.09
N LEU A 215 -11.17 36.03 -28.31
CA LEU A 215 -12.47 36.48 -28.82
C LEU A 215 -12.45 37.92 -29.37
N SER A 216 -11.50 38.75 -28.93
CA SER A 216 -11.37 40.15 -29.34
C SER A 216 -10.36 40.38 -30.48
N ALA A 217 -9.73 39.32 -31.01
CA ALA A 217 -8.81 39.42 -32.13
C ALA A 217 -9.57 39.63 -33.47
N PRO A 218 -9.25 40.68 -34.26
CA PRO A 218 -9.94 40.95 -35.53
C PRO A 218 -9.57 39.93 -36.62
N GLU A 219 -10.57 39.54 -37.43
CA GLU A 219 -10.40 38.57 -38.53
C GLU A 219 -9.30 38.98 -39.53
N ARG A 220 -8.33 38.10 -39.73
CA ARG A 220 -7.28 38.25 -40.74
C ARG A 220 -7.87 38.02 -42.13
N LYS A 221 -8.11 39.10 -42.89
CA LYS A 221 -8.50 39.02 -44.31
C LYS A 221 -7.40 38.32 -45.13
N VAL A 222 -7.67 37.10 -45.58
CA VAL A 222 -6.84 36.39 -46.55
C VAL A 222 -7.21 36.89 -47.95
N ALA A 223 -6.28 37.58 -48.63
CA ALA A 223 -6.41 37.89 -50.05
C ALA A 223 -6.11 36.63 -50.87
N GLY A 224 -7.01 36.28 -51.80
CA GLY A 224 -6.97 35.05 -52.61
C GLY A 224 -5.88 35.00 -53.69
N PRO A 225 -5.71 33.86 -54.37
CA PRO A 225 -4.57 33.56 -55.24
C PRO A 225 -4.79 34.09 -56.67
N VAL A 226 -3.77 34.75 -57.23
CA VAL A 226 -3.73 35.10 -58.66
C VAL A 226 -2.50 34.42 -59.26
N TRP A 227 -2.75 33.42 -60.10
CA TRP A 227 -1.77 32.85 -61.01
C TRP A 227 -1.72 33.74 -62.26
N GLU A 228 -0.54 34.25 -62.62
CA GLU A 228 -0.23 34.60 -64.00
C GLU A 228 1.23 34.24 -64.30
N ASP A 229 1.42 33.64 -65.46
CA ASP A 229 2.57 32.85 -65.90
C ASP A 229 3.48 33.64 -66.87
N GLY A 230 4.79 33.36 -66.80
CA GLY A 230 5.83 33.55 -67.83
C GLY A 230 6.47 34.95 -68.00
N PRO A 231 7.63 35.09 -68.68
CA PRO A 231 8.56 34.09 -69.23
C PRO A 231 10.07 34.42 -69.03
N ASN A 232 10.87 33.48 -68.54
CA ASN A 232 12.27 33.34 -68.99
C ASN A 232 12.81 31.94 -68.67
N ALA A 233 12.81 31.08 -69.68
CA ALA A 233 13.72 29.95 -69.77
C ALA A 233 15.16 30.50 -69.76
N THR A 234 16.19 29.87 -69.18
CA THR A 234 16.84 28.64 -69.65
C THR A 234 18.03 28.35 -68.73
N GLY A 235 18.32 27.08 -68.42
CA GLY A 235 19.62 26.72 -67.83
C GLY A 235 19.59 25.40 -67.08
N ARG A 236 19.86 24.32 -67.81
CA ARG A 236 19.92 22.92 -67.38
C ARG A 236 21.26 22.65 -66.67
N GLU A 237 21.28 21.83 -65.62
CA GLU A 237 22.09 20.60 -65.45
C GLU A 237 22.36 20.23 -63.97
N ASP A 238 22.01 18.96 -63.67
CA ASP A 238 22.45 18.03 -62.63
C ASP A 238 23.39 18.49 -61.49
N GLN A 239 23.01 18.23 -60.24
CA GLN A 239 23.76 17.34 -59.32
C GLN A 239 23.10 17.14 -57.96
N ALA A 240 23.39 15.96 -57.39
CA ALA A 240 22.81 15.34 -56.21
C ALA A 240 22.91 16.14 -54.90
N ALA A 241 21.93 15.88 -54.03
CA ALA A 241 21.78 16.45 -52.71
C ALA A 241 22.80 15.94 -51.68
N THR A 242 23.40 16.86 -50.91
CA THR A 242 23.77 16.68 -49.49
C THR A 242 23.72 18.02 -48.72
N SER A 243 23.26 17.92 -47.47
CA SER A 243 22.86 18.83 -46.35
C SER A 243 23.87 19.96 -45.96
N PRO A 244 23.70 20.85 -44.91
CA PRO A 244 22.83 20.83 -43.68
C PRO A 244 22.35 22.17 -43.00
N LEU A 245 21.47 22.06 -41.97
CA LEU A 245 21.19 22.96 -40.78
C LEU A 245 20.69 24.42 -41.04
N GLU A 246 19.71 25.06 -40.37
CA GLU A 246 19.15 25.05 -38.98
C GLU A 246 17.78 25.80 -38.88
N LEU A 247 16.94 25.39 -37.90
CA LEU A 247 15.98 26.12 -37.00
C LEU A 247 14.63 26.76 -37.49
N THR A 248 13.52 26.06 -37.11
CA THR A 248 12.25 26.45 -36.39
C THR A 248 11.43 27.72 -36.76
N PRO A 249 10.11 27.86 -36.43
CA PRO A 249 9.35 27.17 -35.36
C PRO A 249 7.89 26.71 -35.65
N ALA A 250 7.37 26.02 -34.63
CA ALA A 250 5.98 25.92 -34.20
C ALA A 250 5.06 24.93 -34.96
N PHE A 251 5.28 23.66 -34.66
CA PHE A 251 4.28 22.60 -34.80
C PHE A 251 3.03 22.94 -33.97
N ALA A 252 1.88 22.91 -34.63
CA ALA A 252 0.56 22.99 -34.03
C ALA A 252 0.34 21.78 -33.11
N ILE A 253 -0.01 22.05 -31.86
CA ILE A 253 -0.47 21.05 -30.89
C ILE A 253 -1.90 20.69 -31.28
N ILE A 254 -2.08 19.49 -31.80
CA ILE A 254 -3.39 18.84 -31.90
C ILE A 254 -3.79 18.48 -30.47
N PRO A 255 -5.01 18.83 -29.99
CA PRO A 255 -5.46 18.38 -28.68
C PRO A 255 -5.66 16.86 -28.76
N GLN A 256 -4.70 16.10 -28.23
CA GLN A 256 -4.88 14.69 -27.94
C GLN A 256 -5.92 14.59 -26.83
N GLN A 257 -7.05 13.99 -27.18
CA GLN A 257 -7.95 13.41 -26.20
C GLN A 257 -7.14 12.41 -25.37
N ASP A 258 -7.22 12.52 -24.04
CA ASP A 258 -6.76 11.51 -23.10
C ASP A 258 -7.51 10.19 -23.36
N GLU A 259 -7.02 9.43 -24.32
CA GLU A 259 -7.14 7.98 -24.27
C GLU A 259 -6.11 7.50 -23.26
N ALA A 260 -6.58 6.94 -22.16
CA ALA A 260 -5.77 6.29 -21.14
C ALA A 260 -4.89 5.18 -21.77
N GLN A 261 -3.70 5.55 -22.22
CA GLN A 261 -2.65 4.61 -22.60
C GLN A 261 -2.04 4.08 -21.31
N SER A 262 -2.34 2.82 -20.99
CA SER A 262 -1.71 2.04 -19.91
C SER A 262 -0.18 2.18 -20.00
N PRO A 263 0.48 2.87 -19.06
CA PRO A 263 1.92 2.96 -19.11
C PRO A 263 2.50 1.61 -18.65
N ASP A 264 3.50 1.11 -19.38
CA ASP A 264 4.51 0.18 -18.88
C ASP A 264 4.22 -1.34 -18.86
N GLN A 265 3.58 -1.91 -19.91
CA GLN A 265 3.74 -3.36 -20.15
C GLN A 265 5.02 -3.64 -20.94
N PRO A 266 5.94 -4.49 -20.44
CA PRO A 266 7.12 -4.91 -21.18
C PRO A 266 6.74 -5.57 -22.51
N ALA A 267 7.63 -5.49 -23.49
CA ALA A 267 7.49 -6.25 -24.73
C ALA A 267 7.42 -7.76 -24.44
N GLU A 268 6.80 -8.54 -25.33
CA GLU A 268 6.60 -9.98 -25.08
C GLU A 268 7.91 -10.79 -25.01
N ASP A 269 9.00 -10.24 -25.55
CA ASP A 269 10.37 -10.77 -25.50
C ASP A 269 11.21 -10.21 -24.34
N ALA A 270 10.62 -9.37 -23.47
CA ALA A 270 11.31 -8.83 -22.30
C ALA A 270 11.65 -9.93 -21.29
N SER A 271 12.73 -9.73 -20.53
CA SER A 271 13.19 -10.71 -19.55
C SER A 271 12.22 -10.80 -18.37
N LEU A 272 12.22 -11.94 -17.66
CA LEU A 272 11.38 -12.10 -16.48
C LEU A 272 11.68 -11.04 -15.39
N ALA A 273 12.92 -10.56 -15.32
CA ALA A 273 13.32 -9.47 -14.43
C ALA A 273 12.65 -8.13 -14.80
N ASP A 274 12.48 -7.84 -16.09
CA ASP A 274 11.78 -6.64 -16.57
C ASP A 274 10.28 -6.71 -16.23
N TRP A 275 9.68 -7.91 -16.36
CA TRP A 275 8.31 -8.15 -15.92
C TRP A 275 8.13 -7.99 -14.41
N LEU A 276 9.10 -8.46 -13.62
CA LEU A 276 9.10 -8.24 -12.17
C LEU A 276 9.25 -6.75 -11.84
N ALA A 277 10.12 -6.03 -12.56
CA ALA A 277 10.33 -4.60 -12.37
C ALA A 277 9.05 -3.80 -12.69
N ALA A 278 8.38 -4.09 -13.81
CA ALA A 278 7.10 -3.47 -14.16
C ALA A 278 6.01 -3.77 -13.12
N ALA A 279 5.93 -5.01 -12.62
CA ALA A 279 4.99 -5.38 -11.57
C ALA A 279 5.29 -4.66 -10.24
N ARG A 280 6.57 -4.54 -9.85
CA ARG A 280 7.01 -3.79 -8.66
C ARG A 280 6.73 -2.30 -8.79
N ASN A 281 7.05 -1.69 -9.93
CA ASN A 281 6.70 -0.30 -10.20
C ASN A 281 5.20 -0.08 -10.01
N SER A 282 4.36 -0.94 -10.60
CA SER A 282 2.90 -0.87 -10.46
C SER A 282 2.44 -1.05 -9.01
N ALA A 283 3.05 -1.98 -8.26
CA ALA A 283 2.78 -2.16 -6.83
C ALA A 283 3.20 -0.95 -5.99
N ASP A 284 4.35 -0.34 -6.30
CA ASP A 284 4.80 0.90 -5.67
C ASP A 284 3.86 2.05 -6.01
N HIS A 285 3.45 2.19 -7.27
CA HIS A 285 2.43 3.16 -7.69
C HIS A 285 1.11 2.95 -6.93
N ALA A 286 0.65 1.71 -6.75
CA ALA A 286 -0.53 1.42 -5.95
C ALA A 286 -0.33 1.76 -4.47
N ALA A 287 0.80 1.40 -3.88
CA ALA A 287 1.17 1.73 -2.50
C ALA A 287 1.19 3.25 -2.26
N HIS A 288 1.63 4.02 -3.26
CA HIS A 288 1.65 5.48 -3.21
C HIS A 288 0.25 6.13 -3.35
N ASN A 289 -0.76 5.37 -3.82
CA ASN A 289 -2.12 5.82 -4.13
C ASN A 289 -3.23 5.08 -3.34
N GLU A 290 -2.90 4.33 -2.27
CA GLU A 290 -3.81 3.43 -1.56
C GLU A 290 -5.10 4.10 -1.03
N GLN A 291 -5.06 5.41 -0.76
CA GLN A 291 -6.22 6.19 -0.30
C GLN A 291 -7.07 6.78 -1.43
N ARG A 292 -6.60 6.84 -2.70
CA ARG A 292 -7.27 7.60 -3.78
C ARG A 292 -7.74 6.78 -4.98
N SER A 293 -7.19 5.59 -5.24
CA SER A 293 -7.52 4.86 -6.47
C SER A 293 -7.54 3.35 -6.29
N ARG A 294 -8.75 2.78 -6.23
CA ARG A 294 -8.95 1.32 -6.38
C ARG A 294 -8.44 0.82 -7.74
N ALA A 295 -8.44 1.67 -8.76
CA ALA A 295 -7.92 1.34 -10.09
C ALA A 295 -6.41 1.09 -10.09
N ALA A 296 -5.62 1.87 -9.34
CA ALA A 296 -4.18 1.65 -9.22
C ALA A 296 -3.86 0.31 -8.54
N LEU A 297 -4.62 -0.03 -7.48
CA LEU A 297 -4.51 -1.33 -6.83
C LEU A 297 -4.89 -2.48 -7.79
N TYR A 298 -5.95 -2.32 -8.59
CA TYR A 298 -6.36 -3.33 -9.56
C TYR A 298 -5.34 -3.49 -10.69
N ALA A 299 -4.72 -2.40 -11.14
CA ALA A 299 -3.62 -2.43 -12.08
C ALA A 299 -2.38 -3.16 -11.50
N ALA A 300 -2.03 -2.92 -10.24
CA ALA A 300 -0.93 -3.63 -9.56
C ALA A 300 -1.19 -5.13 -9.44
N ILE A 301 -2.40 -5.52 -9.03
CA ILE A 301 -2.80 -6.92 -8.95
C ILE A 301 -2.82 -7.57 -10.36
N SER A 302 -3.24 -6.82 -11.38
CA SER A 302 -3.19 -7.27 -12.78
C SER A 302 -1.75 -7.50 -13.24
N ASN A 303 -0.84 -6.56 -13.01
CA ASN A 303 0.56 -6.72 -13.41
C ASN A 303 1.26 -7.84 -12.61
N ALA A 304 0.88 -8.07 -11.34
CA ALA A 304 1.34 -9.24 -10.59
C ALA A 304 0.87 -10.56 -11.21
N TYR A 305 -0.34 -10.59 -11.77
CA TYR A 305 -0.85 -11.75 -12.51
C TYR A 305 -0.16 -11.92 -13.87
N ASP A 306 0.09 -10.84 -14.59
CA ASP A 306 0.81 -10.88 -15.86
C ASP A 306 2.25 -11.38 -15.66
N PHE A 307 2.94 -10.90 -14.62
CA PHE A 307 4.23 -11.45 -14.20
C PHE A 307 4.14 -12.95 -13.88
N TYR A 308 3.09 -13.39 -13.18
CA TYR A 308 2.87 -14.80 -12.91
C TYR A 308 2.76 -15.64 -14.20
N LEU A 309 2.02 -15.17 -15.22
CA LEU A 309 1.93 -15.87 -16.50
C LEU A 309 3.31 -16.03 -17.16
N MET A 310 4.17 -15.02 -17.04
CA MET A 310 5.56 -15.10 -17.53
C MET A 310 6.41 -16.09 -16.73
N THR A 311 6.20 -16.24 -15.41
CA THR A 311 6.90 -17.28 -14.62
C THR A 311 6.57 -18.71 -15.06
N GLU A 312 5.37 -18.94 -15.63
CA GLU A 312 5.02 -20.25 -16.21
C GLU A 312 5.77 -20.52 -17.52
N MET A 313 6.18 -19.48 -18.25
CA MET A 313 6.96 -19.58 -19.49
C MET A 313 8.47 -19.68 -19.22
N PHE A 314 8.96 -19.09 -18.12
CA PHE A 314 10.38 -19.02 -17.75
C PHE A 314 10.62 -19.58 -16.33
N PRO A 315 10.47 -20.90 -16.11
CA PRO A 315 10.55 -21.50 -14.78
C PRO A 315 11.95 -21.43 -14.16
N ASP A 316 13.01 -21.54 -14.96
CA ASP A 316 14.40 -21.48 -14.49
C ASP A 316 14.75 -20.08 -13.96
N ASP A 317 14.38 -19.03 -14.72
CA ASP A 317 14.56 -17.63 -14.30
C ASP A 317 13.73 -17.31 -13.05
N TYR A 318 12.53 -17.88 -12.95
CA TYR A 318 11.69 -17.72 -11.76
C TYR A 318 12.35 -18.34 -10.51
N GLN A 319 12.99 -19.50 -10.66
CA GLN A 319 13.73 -20.12 -9.56
C GLN A 319 14.88 -19.23 -9.09
N MET A 320 15.65 -18.65 -10.01
CA MET A 320 16.74 -17.72 -9.67
C MET A 320 16.21 -16.51 -8.88
N LEU A 321 15.10 -15.91 -9.31
CA LEU A 321 14.48 -14.77 -8.62
C LEU A 321 14.03 -15.11 -7.19
N LEU A 322 13.55 -16.34 -6.98
CA LEU A 322 13.18 -16.81 -5.65
C LEU A 322 14.40 -16.99 -4.74
N GLU A 323 15.48 -17.58 -5.26
CA GLU A 323 16.74 -17.79 -4.54
C GLU A 323 17.35 -16.45 -4.08
N ASP A 324 17.39 -15.44 -4.97
CA ASP A 324 17.89 -14.10 -4.66
C ASP A 324 17.11 -13.41 -3.53
N CYS A 325 15.79 -13.67 -3.46
CA CYS A 325 14.92 -13.10 -2.44
C CYS A 325 14.77 -13.97 -1.18
N GLY A 326 15.46 -15.13 -1.10
CA GLY A 326 15.35 -16.08 0.00
C GLY A 326 13.94 -16.70 0.13
N LEU A 327 13.22 -16.82 -0.99
CA LEU A 327 11.88 -17.40 -1.06
C LEU A 327 11.93 -18.83 -1.59
N VAL A 328 10.96 -19.64 -1.18
CA VAL A 328 10.83 -21.04 -1.63
C VAL A 328 9.49 -21.23 -2.31
N VAL A 329 9.47 -22.02 -3.40
CA VAL A 329 8.24 -22.42 -4.07
C VAL A 329 7.32 -23.16 -3.09
N GLN A 330 6.07 -22.74 -3.02
CA GLN A 330 5.08 -23.35 -2.15
C GLN A 330 4.04 -24.10 -3.00
N GLU A 331 4.18 -25.42 -3.13
CA GLU A 331 3.22 -26.24 -3.92
C GLU A 331 1.77 -26.08 -3.43
N ARG A 332 1.57 -25.86 -2.13
CA ARG A 332 0.25 -25.65 -1.53
C ARG A 332 -0.31 -24.24 -1.73
N ALA A 333 0.54 -23.27 -2.04
CA ALA A 333 0.18 -21.86 -2.17
C ALA A 333 1.06 -21.16 -3.22
N PRO A 334 0.96 -21.56 -4.50
CA PRO A 334 1.90 -21.15 -5.56
C PRO A 334 1.86 -19.64 -5.85
N MET A 335 0.77 -18.96 -5.48
CA MET A 335 0.63 -17.52 -5.65
C MET A 335 1.36 -16.71 -4.58
N THR A 336 1.65 -17.28 -3.40
CA THR A 336 2.24 -16.55 -2.28
C THR A 336 3.64 -16.00 -2.59
N PRO A 337 4.56 -16.77 -3.20
CA PRO A 337 5.87 -16.23 -3.57
C PRO A 337 5.78 -15.11 -4.60
N ILE A 338 4.85 -15.20 -5.56
CA ILE A 338 4.60 -14.15 -6.56
C ILE A 338 4.21 -12.83 -5.88
N VAL A 339 3.22 -12.85 -5.00
CA VAL A 339 2.77 -11.64 -4.32
C VAL A 339 3.89 -11.05 -3.46
N LYS A 340 4.72 -11.90 -2.83
CA LYS A 340 5.89 -11.45 -2.05
C LYS A 340 7.00 -10.85 -2.90
N LEU A 341 7.24 -11.38 -4.11
CA LEU A 341 8.21 -10.82 -5.04
C LEU A 341 7.78 -9.43 -5.52
N VAL A 342 6.48 -9.25 -5.78
CA VAL A 342 5.92 -8.01 -6.35
C VAL A 342 5.65 -6.94 -5.30
N PHE A 343 4.98 -7.28 -4.20
CA PHE A 343 4.56 -6.30 -3.16
C PHE A 343 5.54 -6.22 -1.98
N GLY A 344 6.51 -7.13 -1.92
CA GLY A 344 7.49 -7.21 -0.83
C GLY A 344 7.09 -8.18 0.29
N THR A 345 8.10 -8.71 0.97
CA THR A 345 7.96 -9.69 2.06
C THR A 345 7.45 -9.08 3.36
N GLY A 346 7.67 -7.78 3.57
CA GLY A 346 7.21 -7.00 4.73
C GLY A 346 5.83 -6.37 4.57
N TYR A 347 5.14 -6.59 3.45
CA TYR A 347 3.80 -6.06 3.21
C TYR A 347 2.76 -6.71 4.13
N ASP A 348 1.61 -6.05 4.32
CA ASP A 348 0.56 -6.53 5.22
C ASP A 348 0.16 -7.98 4.91
N LYS A 349 0.23 -8.84 5.93
CA LYS A 349 -0.01 -10.28 5.78
C LYS A 349 -1.43 -10.58 5.31
N THR A 350 -2.42 -9.82 5.79
CA THR A 350 -3.82 -10.02 5.38
C THR A 350 -3.99 -9.67 3.92
N ARG A 351 -3.49 -8.51 3.47
CA ARG A 351 -3.54 -8.10 2.06
C ARG A 351 -2.81 -9.05 1.12
N LEU A 352 -1.61 -9.53 1.49
CA LEU A 352 -0.89 -10.53 0.69
C LEU A 352 -1.73 -11.80 0.49
N THR A 353 -2.47 -12.25 1.51
CA THR A 353 -3.36 -13.41 1.37
C THR A 353 -4.58 -13.13 0.50
N GLU A 354 -5.09 -11.90 0.50
CA GLU A 354 -6.20 -11.49 -0.37
C GLU A 354 -5.75 -11.42 -1.82
N TYR A 355 -4.61 -10.79 -2.10
CA TYR A 355 -4.06 -10.70 -3.46
C TYR A 355 -3.73 -12.10 -4.00
N ALA A 356 -3.13 -12.97 -3.19
CA ALA A 356 -2.87 -14.36 -3.58
C ALA A 356 -4.15 -15.12 -3.93
N ALA A 357 -5.25 -14.86 -3.23
CA ALA A 357 -6.56 -15.45 -3.56
C ALA A 357 -7.10 -14.91 -4.89
N VAL A 358 -6.92 -13.62 -5.18
CA VAL A 358 -7.31 -13.04 -6.48
C VAL A 358 -6.50 -13.64 -7.63
N LEU A 359 -5.17 -13.75 -7.49
CA LEU A 359 -4.33 -14.39 -8.53
C LEU A 359 -4.72 -15.85 -8.77
N LYS A 360 -5.06 -16.58 -7.69
CA LYS A 360 -5.54 -17.95 -7.80
C LYS A 360 -6.89 -18.05 -8.52
N TYR A 361 -7.80 -17.13 -8.25
CA TYR A 361 -9.05 -17.01 -8.98
C TYR A 361 -8.79 -16.72 -10.47
N ALA A 362 -7.89 -15.80 -10.78
CA ALA A 362 -7.55 -15.43 -12.15
C ALA A 362 -7.00 -16.62 -12.93
N LYS A 363 -6.06 -17.38 -12.33
CA LYS A 363 -5.57 -18.64 -12.90
C LYS A 363 -6.68 -19.65 -13.14
N ARG A 364 -7.57 -19.87 -12.15
CA ARG A 364 -8.65 -20.86 -12.23
C ARG A 364 -9.65 -20.56 -13.34
N ASN A 365 -9.88 -19.28 -13.63
CA ASN A 365 -10.80 -18.82 -14.68
C ASN A 365 -10.08 -18.50 -16.00
N ALA A 366 -8.78 -18.81 -16.12
CA ALA A 366 -7.97 -18.55 -17.30
C ALA A 366 -8.10 -17.11 -17.82
N ILE A 367 -8.02 -16.14 -16.91
CA ILE A 367 -8.04 -14.73 -17.28
C ILE A 367 -6.79 -14.44 -18.15
N ALA A 368 -6.98 -13.71 -19.25
CA ALA A 368 -5.92 -13.34 -20.17
C ALA A 368 -5.03 -12.22 -19.61
N LYS A 369 -3.81 -12.12 -20.13
CA LYS A 369 -2.85 -11.05 -19.80
C LYS A 369 -3.51 -9.67 -19.96
N GLY A 370 -3.33 -8.79 -18.97
CA GLY A 370 -3.87 -7.42 -18.96
C GLY A 370 -5.38 -7.30 -18.67
N ALA A 371 -6.14 -8.39 -18.63
CA ALA A 371 -7.60 -8.33 -18.47
C ALA A 371 -8.08 -8.33 -17.00
N LEU A 372 -7.20 -8.57 -16.04
CA LEU A 372 -7.59 -8.74 -14.64
C LEU A 372 -8.04 -7.43 -13.97
N ALA A 373 -7.41 -6.30 -14.31
CA ALA A 373 -7.78 -5.00 -13.76
C ALA A 373 -9.22 -4.61 -14.14
N ASP A 374 -9.58 -4.77 -15.42
CA ASP A 374 -10.92 -4.47 -15.92
C ASP A 374 -11.98 -5.37 -15.27
N LEU A 375 -11.66 -6.66 -15.11
CA LEU A 375 -12.54 -7.60 -14.43
C LEU A 375 -12.78 -7.19 -12.98
N LEU A 376 -11.74 -6.77 -12.25
CA LEU A 376 -11.86 -6.28 -10.88
C LEU A 376 -12.69 -4.99 -10.79
N GLY A 377 -12.55 -4.10 -11.78
CA GLY A 377 -13.31 -2.85 -11.85
C GLY A 377 -14.80 -3.03 -12.18
N GLN A 378 -15.13 -4.02 -13.01
CA GLN A 378 -16.51 -4.30 -13.44
C GLN A 378 -17.27 -5.24 -12.51
N HIS A 379 -16.58 -6.02 -11.67
CA HIS A 379 -17.22 -6.98 -10.79
C HIS A 379 -17.90 -6.30 -9.60
N GLU A 380 -19.18 -6.61 -9.39
CA GLU A 380 -19.94 -6.11 -8.23
C GLU A 380 -19.31 -6.63 -6.92
N GLY A 381 -18.99 -5.70 -6.00
CA GLY A 381 -18.24 -6.01 -4.78
C GLY A 381 -16.70 -6.13 -4.95
N GLY A 382 -16.19 -5.91 -6.17
CA GLY A 382 -14.77 -5.79 -6.50
C GLY A 382 -13.89 -6.91 -5.94
N LEU A 383 -12.71 -6.54 -5.44
CA LEU A 383 -11.72 -7.46 -4.88
C LEU A 383 -12.28 -8.37 -3.78
N LYS A 384 -13.11 -7.85 -2.86
CA LYS A 384 -13.64 -8.63 -1.74
C LYS A 384 -14.57 -9.75 -2.21
N ALA A 385 -15.40 -9.50 -3.22
CA ALA A 385 -16.29 -10.50 -3.78
C ALA A 385 -15.50 -11.66 -4.41
N ILE A 386 -14.44 -11.36 -5.15
CA ILE A 386 -13.57 -12.38 -5.76
C ILE A 386 -12.84 -13.19 -4.69
N VAL A 387 -12.30 -12.55 -3.66
CA VAL A 387 -11.66 -13.24 -2.52
C VAL A 387 -12.65 -14.18 -1.83
N GLN A 388 -13.90 -13.76 -1.62
CA GLN A 388 -14.93 -14.59 -1.02
C GLN A 388 -15.30 -15.78 -1.91
N ALA A 389 -15.45 -15.57 -3.22
CA ALA A 389 -15.72 -16.62 -4.20
C ALA A 389 -14.60 -17.66 -4.24
N GLU A 390 -13.33 -17.23 -4.22
CA GLU A 390 -12.19 -18.14 -4.20
C GLU A 390 -12.07 -18.89 -2.87
N ARG A 391 -12.32 -18.22 -1.73
CA ARG A 391 -12.37 -18.89 -0.41
C ARG A 391 -13.51 -19.90 -0.33
N ALA A 392 -14.65 -19.66 -0.99
CA ALA A 392 -15.75 -20.63 -1.07
C ALA A 392 -15.36 -21.86 -1.91
N ALA A 393 -14.74 -21.66 -3.08
CA ALA A 393 -14.24 -22.73 -3.94
C ALA A 393 -13.09 -23.53 -3.28
N GLY A 394 -12.23 -22.86 -2.52
CA GLY A 394 -11.18 -23.48 -1.73
C GLY A 394 -11.72 -24.32 -0.57
N ARG A 395 -12.85 -23.93 0.05
CA ARG A 395 -13.51 -24.70 1.10
C ARG A 395 -14.15 -25.97 0.55
N THR A 396 -14.82 -25.92 -0.60
CA THR A 396 -15.37 -27.14 -1.23
C THR A 396 -14.25 -28.07 -1.70
N SER A 397 -13.19 -27.55 -2.33
CA SER A 397 -12.04 -28.37 -2.73
C SER A 397 -11.25 -28.91 -1.52
N GLY A 398 -11.08 -28.12 -0.46
CA GLY A 398 -10.44 -28.53 0.79
C GLY A 398 -11.27 -29.55 1.59
N LEU A 399 -12.60 -29.44 1.57
CA LEU A 399 -13.52 -30.44 2.09
C LEU A 399 -13.41 -31.74 1.28
N LEU A 400 -13.43 -31.65 -0.06
CA LEU A 400 -13.27 -32.82 -0.93
C LEU A 400 -11.89 -33.47 -0.81
N ASN A 401 -10.82 -32.68 -0.61
CA ASN A 401 -9.47 -33.20 -0.40
C ASN A 401 -9.28 -33.75 1.01
N LYS A 402 -9.87 -33.15 2.05
CA LYS A 402 -9.94 -33.76 3.38
C LYS A 402 -10.78 -35.03 3.39
N LEU A 403 -11.88 -35.07 2.64
CA LEU A 403 -12.70 -36.27 2.44
C LEU A 403 -12.00 -37.31 1.57
N ARG A 404 -11.10 -36.93 0.66
CA ARG A 404 -10.22 -37.87 -0.05
C ARG A 404 -9.12 -38.40 0.86
N SER A 405 -8.47 -37.53 1.64
CA SER A 405 -7.35 -37.90 2.51
C SER A 405 -7.77 -38.63 3.79
N ALA A 406 -8.95 -38.33 4.33
CA ALA A 406 -9.51 -39.00 5.51
C ALA A 406 -10.59 -40.04 5.15
N GLY A 407 -11.05 -40.07 3.90
CA GLY A 407 -12.33 -40.68 3.56
C GLY A 407 -12.36 -41.61 2.37
N GLU A 408 -11.25 -42.08 1.79
CA GLU A 408 -11.39 -43.32 1.00
C GLU A 408 -11.90 -44.46 1.90
N ASP A 409 -11.31 -44.69 3.07
CA ASP A 409 -11.79 -45.73 4.00
C ASP A 409 -13.13 -45.39 4.65
N MET A 410 -13.35 -44.13 5.05
CA MET A 410 -14.59 -43.72 5.70
C MET A 410 -15.77 -43.63 4.73
N LEU A 411 -15.58 -43.10 3.52
CA LEU A 411 -16.64 -43.07 2.50
C LEU A 411 -16.94 -44.47 1.97
N VAL A 412 -15.95 -45.36 1.87
CA VAL A 412 -16.21 -46.79 1.57
C VAL A 412 -17.07 -47.41 2.67
N LYS A 413 -16.76 -47.17 3.95
CA LYS A 413 -17.59 -47.63 5.08
C LYS A 413 -19.02 -47.06 5.04
N LEU A 414 -19.19 -45.77 4.77
CA LEU A 414 -20.51 -45.13 4.67
C LEU A 414 -21.29 -45.59 3.42
N ARG A 415 -20.60 -45.89 2.31
CA ARG A 415 -21.21 -46.50 1.11
C ARG A 415 -21.64 -47.94 1.36
N ALA A 416 -20.87 -48.71 2.14
CA ALA A 416 -21.18 -50.10 2.47
C ALA A 416 -22.11 -50.26 3.68
N ALA A 417 -22.36 -49.18 4.44
CA ALA A 417 -23.19 -49.24 5.63
C ALA A 417 -24.65 -49.63 5.30
N PRO A 418 -25.27 -50.50 6.14
CA PRO A 418 -26.68 -50.87 5.98
C PRO A 418 -27.59 -49.68 6.28
N SER A 419 -28.72 -49.60 5.55
CA SER A 419 -29.76 -48.63 5.85
C SER A 419 -30.39 -48.93 7.21
N ARG A 420 -30.54 -47.89 8.05
CA ARG A 420 -31.21 -47.99 9.35
C ARG A 420 -32.59 -47.34 9.27
N GLN A 421 -33.57 -47.91 9.97
CA GLN A 421 -34.86 -47.26 10.15
C GLN A 421 -34.77 -46.24 11.28
N LEU A 422 -35.54 -45.15 11.22
CA LEU A 422 -35.55 -44.11 12.26
C LEU A 422 -35.79 -44.68 13.66
N GLN A 423 -36.67 -45.68 13.77
CA GLN A 423 -37.01 -46.35 15.03
C GLN A 423 -35.84 -47.12 15.68
N ASP A 424 -34.83 -47.50 14.89
CA ASP A 424 -33.67 -48.27 15.37
C ASP A 424 -32.48 -47.37 15.71
N ILE A 425 -32.64 -46.05 15.57
CA ILE A 425 -31.61 -45.06 15.86
C ILE A 425 -31.82 -44.58 17.28
N ASP A 426 -30.89 -44.92 18.16
CA ASP A 426 -30.82 -44.32 19.49
C ASP A 426 -30.51 -42.81 19.34
N PRO A 427 -31.43 -41.91 19.76
CA PRO A 427 -31.23 -40.46 19.65
C PRO A 427 -30.28 -39.91 20.72
N GLY A 428 -29.97 -40.68 21.78
CA GLY A 428 -29.27 -40.17 22.95
C GLY A 428 -30.08 -39.12 23.72
N ASP A 429 -29.39 -38.34 24.56
CA ASP A 429 -30.03 -37.40 25.50
C ASP A 429 -30.18 -35.96 24.96
N SER A 430 -29.81 -35.71 23.70
CA SER A 430 -29.82 -34.38 23.09
C SER A 430 -31.18 -34.04 22.45
N GLU A 431 -31.62 -32.78 22.56
CA GLU A 431 -32.89 -32.30 21.97
C GLU A 431 -32.92 -32.42 20.44
N PHE A 432 -31.76 -32.22 19.79
CA PHE A 432 -31.61 -32.31 18.33
C PHE A 432 -30.49 -33.28 17.95
N VAL A 433 -30.76 -34.10 16.94
CA VAL A 433 -29.82 -35.12 16.43
C VAL A 433 -29.60 -34.92 14.93
N VAL A 434 -28.33 -34.92 14.50
CA VAL A 434 -27.96 -34.89 13.09
C VAL A 434 -27.83 -36.31 12.56
N LEU A 435 -28.59 -36.63 11.51
CA LEU A 435 -28.54 -37.92 10.82
C LEU A 435 -27.82 -37.80 9.48
N VAL A 436 -26.93 -38.74 9.19
CA VAL A 436 -26.30 -38.85 7.87
C VAL A 436 -27.15 -39.77 6.98
N ALA A 437 -27.59 -39.25 5.84
CA ALA A 437 -28.30 -40.03 4.83
C ALA A 437 -27.44 -40.22 3.56
N ARG A 438 -27.53 -41.41 2.97
CA ARG A 438 -26.96 -41.76 1.67
C ARG A 438 -28.07 -41.77 0.63
N LYS A 439 -27.86 -41.06 -0.49
CA LYS A 439 -28.72 -41.15 -1.67
C LYS A 439 -28.44 -42.45 -2.43
N GLY A 440 -29.47 -43.28 -2.60
CA GLY A 440 -29.44 -44.46 -3.47
C GLY A 440 -29.45 -44.08 -4.95
N SER A 441 -29.13 -45.05 -5.83
CA SER A 441 -29.18 -44.88 -7.29
C SER A 441 -30.55 -44.43 -7.78
N ASP A 442 -31.59 -44.83 -7.05
CA ASP A 442 -32.99 -44.63 -7.42
C ASP A 442 -33.54 -43.28 -6.87
N GLY A 443 -32.66 -42.48 -6.26
CA GLY A 443 -32.99 -41.17 -5.67
C GLY A 443 -33.51 -41.23 -4.25
N GLU A 444 -33.79 -42.41 -3.71
CA GLU A 444 -34.25 -42.63 -2.34
C GLU A 444 -33.14 -42.37 -1.31
N LEU A 445 -33.50 -41.82 -0.16
CA LEU A 445 -32.56 -41.53 0.93
C LEU A 445 -32.56 -42.67 1.95
N SER A 446 -31.39 -43.28 2.17
CA SER A 446 -31.16 -44.30 3.20
C SER A 446 -30.40 -43.70 4.37
N ILE A 447 -30.92 -43.80 5.60
CA ILE A 447 -30.22 -43.29 6.78
C ILE A 447 -29.09 -44.25 7.15
N VAL A 448 -27.88 -43.70 7.32
CA VAL A 448 -26.66 -44.46 7.62
C VAL A 448 -26.40 -44.50 9.13
N GLY A 449 -26.67 -43.39 9.83
CA GLY A 449 -26.57 -43.31 11.29
C GLY A 449 -26.48 -41.88 11.84
N PRO A 450 -26.52 -41.73 13.17
CA PRO A 450 -26.43 -40.42 13.83
C PRO A 450 -24.97 -39.94 13.97
N VAL A 451 -24.76 -38.63 13.93
CA VAL A 451 -23.49 -38.00 14.30
C VAL A 451 -23.46 -37.83 15.82
N ARG A 452 -22.47 -38.42 16.50
CA ARG A 452 -22.36 -38.44 17.98
C ARG A 452 -21.17 -37.59 18.46
N GLY A 453 -21.30 -36.98 19.64
CA GLY A 453 -20.21 -36.36 20.39
C GLY A 453 -19.64 -35.05 19.82
N ASN A 454 -20.45 -34.28 19.10
CA ASN A 454 -20.02 -33.00 18.51
C ASN A 454 -21.14 -31.95 18.49
N ASP A 455 -21.39 -31.35 19.66
CA ASP A 455 -22.48 -30.38 19.87
C ASP A 455 -22.31 -29.10 19.04
N LYS A 456 -21.06 -28.73 18.72
CA LYS A 456 -20.76 -27.61 17.82
C LYS A 456 -21.27 -27.89 16.41
N LEU A 457 -21.09 -29.11 15.91
CA LEU A 457 -21.55 -29.50 14.57
C LEU A 457 -23.07 -29.60 14.52
N THR A 458 -23.72 -30.13 15.56
CA THR A 458 -25.18 -30.12 15.70
C THR A 458 -25.73 -28.69 15.65
N SER A 459 -25.15 -27.78 16.45
CA SER A 459 -25.54 -26.36 16.48
C SER A 459 -25.34 -25.67 15.12
N GLN A 460 -24.26 -26.00 14.41
CA GLN A 460 -23.99 -25.44 13.09
C GLN A 460 -24.97 -25.97 12.03
N ALA A 461 -25.30 -27.26 12.07
CA ALA A 461 -26.28 -27.85 11.17
C ALA A 461 -27.67 -27.22 11.37
N LEU A 462 -28.08 -26.99 12.63
CA LEU A 462 -29.35 -26.34 12.95
C LEU A 462 -29.47 -24.92 12.36
N LYS A 463 -28.41 -24.11 12.42
CA LYS A 463 -28.38 -22.75 11.84
C LYS A 463 -28.57 -22.71 10.31
N HIS A 464 -28.25 -23.81 9.63
CA HIS A 464 -28.34 -23.95 8.18
C HIS A 464 -29.45 -24.91 7.75
N THR A 465 -30.31 -25.33 8.68
CA THR A 465 -31.46 -26.17 8.34
C THR A 465 -32.50 -25.28 7.66
N GLU A 466 -32.78 -25.55 6.39
CA GLU A 466 -33.87 -24.91 5.66
C GLU A 466 -35.20 -25.53 6.14
N ILE A 467 -36.02 -24.72 6.81
CA ILE A 467 -37.35 -25.09 7.33
C ILE A 467 -38.42 -24.32 6.55
#